data_AF-A0AB38NAT8-F1
#
_entry.id   AF-A0AB38NAT8-F1
#
_cell.length_a   1.000
_cell.length_b   1.000
_cell.length_c   1.000
_cell.angle_alpha   90.00
_cell.angle_beta   90.00
_cell.angle_gamma   90.00
#
_symmetry.space_group_name_H-M   'P 1'
#
loop_
_entity.id
_entity.type
_entity.pdbx_description
1 polymer ?
#
loop_
_entity_poly.entity_id
_entity_poly.type
_entity_poly.pdbx_seq_one_letter_code
_entity_poly.pdbx_strand_id
1 'polypeptide(L)'
;MFILVIKRHTVQNVLYWQEVLGDSDYLIQYRDVVSKLLNGDYKEADLEKLAGHNVYSVRVNHSDRLLFTTVTVNGKSCLLLLDVVLNHDYHKSRFLKPQVLRQFLEQNVPEAISKGELTFVKADSLPALWPNPQSKEEEEPIEYQKVSFYNQTFITLSAFQEQAVKTPLPAVISGAAGSGKSCVALAILEQAVNQYTEVPEKPLLYVTQSAKLAETMQSMWLQLPAAQTEAGKKVQFLTSQQFLAQEATELKHKKAQDKTDFMTW
;
A
#
# COMPACT_ATOMS: atom_id res chain seq x y z
N MET A 1 24.21 -10.18 -44.83
CA MET A 1 24.42 -9.79 -43.43
C MET A 1 23.07 -9.31 -42.90
N PHE A 2 22.32 -10.18 -42.25
CA PHE A 2 21.02 -9.84 -41.67
C PHE A 2 21.28 -9.27 -40.27
N ILE A 3 21.04 -7.98 -40.09
CA ILE A 3 21.05 -7.35 -38.77
C ILE A 3 19.72 -7.74 -38.12
N LEU A 4 19.77 -8.74 -37.24
CA LEU A 4 18.68 -9.05 -36.32
C LEU A 4 18.59 -7.91 -35.31
N VAL A 5 17.78 -6.89 -35.59
CA VAL A 5 17.38 -5.90 -34.59
C VAL A 5 16.45 -6.61 -33.63
N ILE A 6 16.98 -7.11 -32.53
CA ILE A 6 16.18 -7.51 -31.38
C ILE A 6 15.60 -6.22 -30.82
N LYS A 7 14.40 -5.82 -31.27
CA LYS A 7 13.58 -4.85 -30.55
C LYS A 7 13.33 -5.47 -29.18
N ARG A 8 14.06 -5.01 -28.16
CA ARG A 8 13.66 -5.26 -26.77
C ARG A 8 12.38 -4.47 -26.59
N HIS A 9 11.24 -5.17 -26.56
CA HIS A 9 10.01 -4.57 -26.06
C HIS A 9 10.29 -4.16 -24.62
N THR A 10 10.38 -2.85 -24.37
CA THR A 10 10.42 -2.36 -22.99
C THR A 10 8.98 -2.33 -22.52
N VAL A 11 8.73 -2.86 -21.32
CA VAL A 11 7.40 -2.89 -20.74
C VAL A 11 7.33 -1.76 -19.72
N GLN A 12 6.31 -0.92 -19.83
CA GLN A 12 6.10 0.17 -18.88
C GLN A 12 5.46 -0.39 -17.61
N ASN A 13 6.24 -0.42 -16.51
CA ASN A 13 5.77 -0.98 -15.25
C ASN A 13 5.09 0.11 -14.41
N VAL A 14 3.78 -0.02 -14.23
CA VAL A 14 2.96 0.87 -13.40
C VAL A 14 2.56 0.12 -12.14
N LEU A 15 2.85 0.71 -10.99
CA LEU A 15 2.51 0.13 -9.70
C LEU A 15 1.14 0.64 -9.28
N TYR A 16 0.35 -0.22 -8.65
CA TYR A 16 -0.93 0.19 -8.07
C TYR A 16 -1.17 -0.46 -6.71
N TRP A 17 -1.87 0.28 -5.85
CA TRP A 17 -2.37 -0.25 -4.59
C TRP A 17 -3.69 -1.01 -4.84
N GLN A 18 -3.70 -2.32 -4.59
CA GLN A 18 -4.80 -3.22 -4.98
C GLN A 18 -6.18 -2.77 -4.47
N GLU A 19 -6.26 -2.33 -3.23
CA GLU A 19 -7.53 -2.13 -2.52
C GLU A 19 -8.26 -0.82 -2.88
N VAL A 20 -7.74 -0.10 -3.88
CA VAL A 20 -8.27 1.20 -4.29
C VAL A 20 -8.68 1.19 -5.74
N LEU A 21 -7.91 0.47 -6.56
CA LEU A 21 -8.13 0.34 -7.98
C LEU A 21 -8.58 -1.07 -8.38
N GLY A 22 -8.80 -1.97 -7.42
CA GLY A 22 -9.30 -3.31 -7.66
C GLY A 22 -8.26 -4.23 -8.33
N ASP A 23 -8.73 -5.12 -9.19
CA ASP A 23 -7.86 -5.93 -10.05
C ASP A 23 -7.29 -5.08 -11.21
N SER A 24 -6.18 -5.53 -11.76
CA SER A 24 -5.57 -5.04 -12.99
C SER A 24 -6.57 -4.81 -14.14
N ASP A 25 -7.63 -5.61 -14.25
CA ASP A 25 -8.68 -5.42 -15.24
C ASP A 25 -9.47 -4.11 -15.07
N TYR A 26 -9.67 -3.65 -13.83
CA TYR A 26 -10.32 -2.37 -13.55
C TYR A 26 -9.42 -1.19 -13.94
N LEU A 27 -8.09 -1.37 -13.96
CA LEU A 27 -7.14 -0.33 -14.37
C LEU A 27 -7.16 -0.05 -15.87
N ILE A 28 -7.73 -0.94 -16.68
CA ILE A 28 -7.87 -0.75 -18.13
C ILE A 28 -8.60 0.56 -18.44
N GLN A 29 -9.58 0.96 -17.62
CA GLN A 29 -10.33 2.21 -17.82
C GLN A 29 -9.47 3.48 -17.65
N TYR A 30 -8.32 3.36 -16.97
CA TYR A 30 -7.38 4.48 -16.75
C TYR A 30 -6.18 4.42 -17.70
N ARG A 31 -6.13 3.44 -18.61
CA ARG A 31 -4.99 3.23 -19.52
C ARG A 31 -4.64 4.50 -20.30
N ASP A 32 -5.63 5.19 -20.87
CA ASP A 32 -5.38 6.38 -21.69
C ASP A 32 -4.72 7.52 -20.89
N VAL A 33 -5.17 7.76 -19.65
CA VAL A 33 -4.56 8.78 -18.80
C VAL A 33 -3.16 8.37 -18.35
N VAL A 34 -2.94 7.09 -18.06
CA VAL A 34 -1.63 6.56 -17.67
C VAL A 34 -0.65 6.67 -18.83
N SER A 35 -1.08 6.34 -20.06
CA SER A 35 -0.28 6.52 -21.27
C SER A 35 0.13 7.98 -21.47
N LYS A 36 -0.79 8.94 -21.29
CA LYS A 36 -0.47 10.37 -21.35
C LYS A 36 0.58 10.78 -20.33
N LEU A 37 0.49 10.29 -19.09
CA LEU A 37 1.48 10.55 -18.07
C LEU A 37 2.87 9.99 -18.45
N LEU A 38 2.91 8.77 -18.98
CA LEU A 38 4.15 8.09 -19.37
C LEU A 38 4.82 8.72 -20.61
N ASN A 39 4.01 9.29 -21.52
CA ASN A 39 4.50 10.01 -22.70
C ASN A 39 4.87 11.48 -22.44
N GLY A 40 4.56 12.01 -21.25
CA GLY A 40 4.83 13.39 -20.88
C GLY A 40 3.78 14.40 -21.36
N ASP A 41 2.58 13.93 -21.72
CA ASP A 41 1.46 14.75 -22.20
C ASP A 41 0.69 15.41 -21.03
N TYR A 42 1.42 16.02 -20.09
CA TYR A 42 0.90 16.48 -18.79
C TYR A 42 -0.17 17.58 -18.90
N LYS A 43 -0.05 18.46 -19.89
CA LYS A 43 -1.00 19.56 -20.11
C LYS A 43 -2.37 19.03 -20.53
N GLU A 44 -2.41 18.04 -21.42
CA GLU A 44 -3.66 17.41 -21.85
C GLU A 44 -4.31 16.60 -20.74
N ALA A 45 -3.50 16.07 -19.82
CA ALA A 45 -3.96 15.26 -18.71
C ALA A 45 -4.51 16.11 -17.53
N ASP A 46 -4.44 17.45 -17.60
CA ASP A 46 -4.86 18.35 -16.52
C ASP A 46 -4.14 18.03 -15.20
N LEU A 47 -2.81 17.92 -15.27
CA LEU A 47 -1.97 17.53 -14.12
C LEU A 47 -1.93 18.61 -13.03
N GLU A 48 -2.12 18.15 -11.79
CA GLU A 48 -1.95 18.94 -10.57
C GLU A 48 -1.01 18.23 -9.60
N LYS A 49 -0.33 19.01 -8.77
CA LYS A 49 0.53 18.54 -7.67
C LYS A 49 0.01 19.11 -6.37
N LEU A 50 -0.03 18.26 -5.34
CA LEU A 50 -0.29 18.69 -3.97
C LEU A 50 0.87 19.58 -3.52
N ALA A 51 0.56 20.83 -3.14
CA ALA A 51 1.57 21.82 -2.78
C ALA A 51 2.48 21.29 -1.66
N GLY A 52 3.80 21.33 -1.88
CA GLY A 52 4.80 20.86 -0.92
C GLY A 52 5.06 19.35 -0.91
N HIS A 53 4.38 18.56 -1.75
CA HIS A 53 4.43 17.11 -1.70
C HIS A 53 4.57 16.47 -3.08
N ASN A 54 5.23 15.31 -3.17
CA ASN A 54 5.29 14.52 -4.39
C ASN A 54 4.02 13.66 -4.60
N VAL A 55 2.86 14.26 -4.38
CA VAL A 55 1.56 13.66 -4.65
C VAL A 55 0.90 14.45 -5.76
N TYR A 56 0.32 13.74 -6.72
CA TYR A 56 -0.20 14.32 -7.96
C TYR A 56 -1.62 13.84 -8.19
N SER A 57 -2.40 14.66 -8.88
CA SER A 57 -3.73 14.29 -9.36
C SER A 57 -3.83 14.59 -10.86
N VAL A 58 -4.48 13.69 -11.60
CA VAL A 58 -4.70 13.84 -13.04
C VAL A 58 -6.18 13.62 -13.34
N ARG A 59 -6.72 14.36 -14.29
CA ARG A 59 -8.13 14.20 -14.67
C ARG A 59 -8.33 12.90 -15.43
N VAL A 60 -9.28 12.07 -15.00
CA VAL A 60 -9.69 10.87 -15.75
C VAL A 60 -10.94 11.13 -16.59
N ASN A 61 -11.87 11.93 -16.09
CA ASN A 61 -13.09 12.32 -16.78
C ASN A 61 -13.54 13.72 -16.29
N HIS A 62 -14.77 14.15 -16.59
CA HIS A 62 -15.24 15.47 -16.21
C HIS A 62 -15.39 15.69 -14.69
N SER A 63 -15.60 14.64 -13.91
CA SER A 63 -15.90 14.70 -12.46
C SER A 63 -14.81 14.10 -11.58
N ASP A 64 -14.00 13.19 -12.10
CA ASP A 64 -13.13 12.33 -11.29
C ASP A 64 -11.65 12.54 -11.63
N ARG A 65 -10.81 12.24 -10.63
CA ARG A 65 -9.36 12.37 -10.73
C ARG A 65 -8.65 11.14 -10.21
N LEU A 66 -7.55 10.76 -10.86
CA LEU A 66 -6.65 9.71 -10.40
C LEU A 66 -5.53 10.35 -9.57
N LEU A 67 -5.39 9.92 -8.32
CA LEU A 67 -4.35 10.32 -7.38
C LEU A 67 -3.18 9.35 -7.48
N PHE A 68 -1.95 9.87 -7.57
CA PHE A 68 -0.75 9.05 -7.73
C PHE A 68 0.51 9.73 -7.19
N THR A 69 1.60 8.97 -7.11
CA THR A 69 2.95 9.46 -6.79
C THR A 69 3.99 8.76 -7.66
N THR A 70 5.26 9.13 -7.48
CA THR A 70 6.42 8.47 -8.10
C THR A 70 7.27 7.83 -7.02
N VAL A 71 7.57 6.53 -7.14
CA VAL A 71 8.36 5.77 -6.17
C VAL A 71 9.53 5.07 -6.84
N THR A 72 10.60 4.81 -6.09
CA THR A 72 11.74 4.04 -6.59
C THR A 72 11.67 2.60 -6.08
N VAL A 73 11.50 1.65 -6.99
CA VAL A 73 11.52 0.21 -6.68
C VAL A 73 12.67 -0.44 -7.44
N ASN A 74 13.57 -1.13 -6.74
CA ASN A 74 14.77 -1.77 -7.32
C ASN A 74 15.62 -0.82 -8.19
N GLY A 75 15.76 0.43 -7.75
CA GLY A 75 16.50 1.48 -8.47
C GLY A 75 15.77 2.05 -9.70
N LYS A 76 14.50 1.69 -9.91
CA LYS A 76 13.67 2.20 -11.01
C LYS A 76 12.58 3.11 -10.51
N SER A 77 12.45 4.31 -11.09
CA SER A 77 11.36 5.25 -10.80
C SER A 77 10.09 4.81 -11.53
N CYS A 78 9.02 4.56 -10.77
CA CYS A 78 7.74 4.03 -11.26
C CYS A 78 6.61 4.98 -10.88
N LEU A 79 5.54 4.99 -11.71
CA LEU A 79 4.26 5.55 -11.30
C LEU A 79 3.62 4.61 -10.28
N LEU A 80 3.15 5.18 -9.17
CA LEU A 80 2.34 4.48 -8.18
C LEU A 80 0.96 5.13 -8.08
N LEU A 81 -0.05 4.37 -8.50
CA LEU A 81 -1.44 4.78 -8.41
C LEU A 81 -1.97 4.57 -6.99
N LEU A 82 -2.56 5.62 -6.41
CA LEU A 82 -2.98 5.67 -5.01
C LEU A 82 -4.49 5.61 -4.83
N ASP A 83 -5.26 6.49 -5.49
CA ASP A 83 -6.71 6.59 -5.28
C ASP A 83 -7.47 7.13 -6.48
N VAL A 84 -8.77 6.87 -6.55
CA VAL A 84 -9.69 7.51 -7.48
C VAL A 84 -10.58 8.46 -6.69
N VAL A 85 -10.35 9.75 -6.90
CA VAL A 85 -11.09 10.82 -6.25
C VAL A 85 -12.34 11.13 -7.07
N LEU A 86 -13.48 10.64 -6.60
CA LEU A 86 -14.78 10.87 -7.22
C LEU A 86 -15.26 12.29 -6.96
N ASN A 87 -15.82 12.95 -7.97
CA ASN A 87 -16.41 14.30 -7.87
C ASN A 87 -15.45 15.36 -7.27
N HIS A 88 -14.14 15.21 -7.47
CA HIS A 88 -13.11 16.06 -6.85
C HIS A 88 -13.16 16.10 -5.30
N ASP A 89 -13.80 15.12 -4.65
CA ASP A 89 -13.94 15.07 -3.19
C ASP A 89 -12.70 14.48 -2.51
N TYR A 90 -11.63 15.27 -2.51
CA TYR A 90 -10.33 14.88 -1.93
C TYR A 90 -10.42 14.51 -0.44
N HIS A 91 -11.40 15.04 0.30
CA HIS A 91 -11.57 14.74 1.73
C HIS A 91 -12.02 13.30 1.99
N LYS A 92 -12.68 12.66 1.02
CA LYS A 92 -13.07 11.24 1.12
C LYS A 92 -11.94 10.27 0.79
N SER A 93 -10.87 10.74 0.15
CA SER A 93 -9.71 9.89 -0.12
C SER A 93 -9.08 9.43 1.20
N ARG A 94 -8.95 8.11 1.35
CA ARG A 94 -8.30 7.51 2.52
C ARG A 94 -6.81 7.87 2.60
N PHE A 95 -6.18 8.12 1.45
CA PHE A 95 -4.75 8.46 1.34
C PHE A 95 -4.45 9.90 1.73
N LEU A 96 -5.40 10.81 1.49
CA LEU A 96 -5.23 12.23 1.78
C LEU A 96 -5.59 12.60 3.22
N LYS A 97 -6.02 11.64 4.03
CA LYS A 97 -6.15 11.85 5.49
C LYS A 97 -4.79 12.30 6.04
N PRO A 98 -4.69 13.43 6.76
CA PRO A 98 -3.41 14.00 7.17
C PRO A 98 -2.48 13.03 7.90
N GLN A 99 -3.04 12.09 8.68
CA GLN A 99 -2.25 11.09 9.40
C GLN A 99 -1.60 10.07 8.45
N VAL A 100 -2.36 9.53 7.49
CA VAL A 100 -1.84 8.62 6.43
C VAL A 100 -0.82 9.34 5.59
N LEU A 101 -1.19 10.53 5.11
CA LEU A 101 -0.36 11.32 4.22
C LEU A 101 0.98 11.68 4.87
N ARG A 102 1.00 12.04 6.15
CA ARG A 102 2.25 12.28 6.91
C ARG A 102 3.12 11.05 7.05
N GLN A 103 2.52 9.89 7.31
CA GLN A 103 3.27 8.63 7.42
C GLN A 103 3.83 8.20 6.07
N PHE A 104 3.13 8.55 4.99
CA PHE A 104 3.48 8.20 3.63
C PHE A 104 4.54 9.11 3.00
N LEU A 105 4.54 10.41 3.33
CA LEU A 105 5.36 11.44 2.69
C LEU A 105 6.60 11.86 3.49
N GLU A 106 7.05 11.02 4.41
CA GLU A 106 8.11 11.30 5.39
C GLU A 106 7.74 12.40 6.41
N GLN A 107 8.44 12.41 7.55
CA GLN A 107 8.17 13.24 8.73
C GLN A 107 8.34 14.76 8.52
N ASN A 108 8.52 15.21 7.26
CA ASN A 108 8.74 16.59 6.87
C ASN A 108 7.49 17.20 6.21
N VAL A 109 6.31 16.94 6.77
CA VAL A 109 5.08 17.58 6.31
C VAL A 109 4.90 18.94 7.00
N PRO A 110 4.75 20.05 6.25
CA PRO A 110 4.49 21.36 6.84
C PRO A 110 3.23 21.38 7.71
N GLU A 111 3.21 22.23 8.75
CA GLU A 111 2.05 22.43 9.64
C GLU A 111 0.75 22.77 8.89
N ALA A 112 0.81 23.30 7.66
CA ALA A 112 -0.36 23.61 6.84
C ALA A 112 -1.25 22.38 6.57
N ILE A 113 -0.66 21.21 6.24
CA ILE A 113 -1.42 19.96 6.09
C ILE A 113 -2.00 19.49 7.42
N SER A 114 -1.43 19.91 8.56
CA SER A 114 -1.99 19.58 9.87
C SER A 114 -3.34 20.22 10.16
N LYS A 115 -3.64 21.33 9.49
CA LYS A 115 -4.91 22.05 9.59
C LYS A 115 -5.93 21.62 8.55
N GLY A 116 -5.59 20.64 7.68
CA GLY A 116 -6.52 20.01 6.75
C GLY A 116 -6.69 20.73 5.40
N GLU A 117 -5.91 21.77 5.12
CA GLU A 117 -5.93 22.43 3.80
C GLU A 117 -5.05 21.66 2.82
N LEU A 118 -5.68 20.90 1.92
CA LEU A 118 -5.03 20.23 0.79
C LEU A 118 -5.15 21.13 -0.44
N THR A 119 -4.04 21.77 -0.83
CA THR A 119 -4.03 22.66 -1.99
C THR A 119 -3.33 21.98 -3.15
N PHE A 120 -4.07 21.64 -4.19
CA PHE A 120 -3.53 21.19 -5.46
C PHE A 120 -3.25 22.41 -6.36
N VAL A 121 -2.06 22.42 -6.95
CA VAL A 121 -1.62 23.47 -7.88
C VAL A 121 -1.27 22.83 -9.22
N LYS A 122 -1.37 23.58 -10.32
CA LYS A 122 -0.97 23.09 -11.64
C LYS A 122 0.49 22.63 -11.63
N ALA A 123 0.74 21.51 -12.29
CA ALA A 123 2.09 20.99 -12.48
C ALA A 123 2.35 20.74 -13.96
N ASP A 124 3.53 21.13 -14.42
CA ASP A 124 3.90 21.04 -15.84
C ASP A 124 4.73 19.77 -16.15
N SER A 125 5.18 19.05 -15.11
CA SER A 125 5.98 17.83 -15.27
C SER A 125 5.98 16.94 -14.03
N LEU A 126 6.40 15.69 -14.23
CA LEU A 126 6.74 14.74 -13.18
C LEU A 126 8.27 14.66 -12.99
N PRO A 127 8.75 14.21 -11.82
CA PRO A 127 10.13 13.73 -11.68
C PRO A 127 10.45 12.69 -12.76
N ALA A 128 11.72 12.59 -13.15
CA ALA A 128 12.14 11.63 -14.15
C ALA A 128 11.68 10.21 -13.75
N LEU A 129 10.76 9.67 -14.53
CA LEU A 129 10.37 8.26 -14.46
C LEU A 129 11.47 7.43 -15.13
N TRP A 130 11.45 6.12 -14.91
CA TRP A 130 12.34 5.21 -15.63
C TRP A 130 12.33 5.55 -17.13
N PRO A 131 13.52 5.76 -17.74
CA PRO A 131 13.60 6.38 -19.05
C PRO A 131 12.89 5.54 -20.10
N ASN A 132 12.00 6.17 -20.85
CA ASN A 132 11.55 5.71 -22.15
C ASN A 132 12.71 5.94 -23.14
N PRO A 133 13.20 4.92 -23.87
CA PRO A 133 13.98 5.18 -25.08
C PRO A 133 13.08 5.97 -26.04
N GLN A 134 13.53 7.17 -26.39
CA GLN A 134 12.85 8.07 -27.32
C GLN A 134 12.38 7.35 -28.59
N SER A 135 11.07 7.15 -28.73
CA SER A 135 10.37 7.14 -30.02
C SER A 135 8.86 7.07 -29.78
N LYS A 136 8.11 7.99 -30.38
CA LYS A 136 6.64 7.99 -30.48
C LYS A 136 6.11 6.84 -31.37
N GLU A 137 6.87 5.78 -31.54
CA GLU A 137 6.61 4.71 -32.49
C GLU A 137 6.38 3.44 -31.68
N GLU A 138 5.10 3.08 -31.54
CA GLU A 138 4.52 1.93 -30.84
C GLU A 138 4.14 2.21 -29.37
N GLU A 139 2.84 2.03 -29.06
CA GLU A 139 2.37 1.93 -27.67
C GLU A 139 3.06 0.73 -27.03
N GLU A 140 4.12 0.98 -26.25
CA GLU A 140 4.71 -0.08 -25.43
C GLU A 140 3.65 -0.63 -24.47
N PRO A 141 3.58 -1.95 -24.27
CA PRO A 141 2.60 -2.54 -23.37
C PRO A 141 2.83 -2.03 -21.94
N ILE A 142 1.76 -1.55 -21.31
CA ILE A 142 1.73 -1.18 -19.89
C ILE A 142 1.43 -2.44 -19.09
N GLU A 143 2.31 -2.78 -18.15
CA GLU A 143 2.10 -3.83 -17.17
C GLU A 143 1.79 -3.22 -15.81
N TYR A 144 0.63 -3.56 -15.28
CA TYR A 144 0.21 -3.15 -13.94
C TYR A 144 0.65 -4.18 -12.92
N GLN A 145 1.50 -3.77 -11.99
CA GLN A 145 1.97 -4.62 -10.90
C GLN A 145 1.38 -4.17 -9.57
N LYS A 146 0.81 -5.13 -8.87
CA LYS A 146 0.29 -4.93 -7.53
C LYS A 146 1.44 -4.71 -6.55
N VAL A 147 1.30 -3.71 -5.68
CA VAL A 147 2.25 -3.46 -4.59
C VAL A 147 1.58 -3.39 -3.23
N SER A 148 2.37 -3.71 -2.21
CA SER A 148 2.06 -3.53 -0.79
C SER A 148 3.08 -2.59 -0.15
N PHE A 149 2.64 -1.79 0.82
CA PHE A 149 3.53 -0.95 1.59
C PHE A 149 4.02 -1.70 2.82
N TYR A 150 5.33 -1.88 2.93
CA TYR A 150 5.96 -2.59 4.04
C TYR A 150 7.25 -1.90 4.43
N ASN A 151 7.41 -1.59 5.71
CA ASN A 151 8.64 -0.99 6.25
C ASN A 151 9.12 0.24 5.45
N GLN A 152 8.24 1.22 5.25
CA GLN A 152 8.53 2.46 4.53
C GLN A 152 8.92 2.29 3.05
N THR A 153 8.66 1.13 2.45
CA THR A 153 8.92 0.88 1.04
C THR A 153 7.78 0.14 0.38
N PHE A 154 7.69 0.27 -0.94
CA PHE A 154 6.79 -0.51 -1.76
C PHE A 154 7.45 -1.81 -2.19
N ILE A 155 6.77 -2.92 -1.92
CA ILE A 155 7.19 -4.25 -2.33
C ILE A 155 6.12 -4.90 -3.19
N THR A 156 6.56 -5.71 -4.15
CA THR A 156 5.71 -6.68 -4.83
C THR A 156 5.74 -7.99 -4.05
N LEU A 157 4.59 -8.59 -3.82
CA LEU A 157 4.52 -9.92 -3.23
C LEU A 157 4.89 -10.96 -4.28
N SER A 158 5.58 -12.02 -3.87
CA SER A 158 5.82 -13.16 -4.76
C SER A 158 4.53 -13.94 -5.00
N ALA A 159 4.46 -14.74 -6.07
CA ALA A 159 3.30 -15.57 -6.37
C ALA A 159 2.87 -16.47 -5.19
N PHE A 160 3.84 -17.02 -4.44
CA PHE A 160 3.56 -17.81 -3.24
C PHE A 160 2.99 -16.98 -2.08
N GLN A 161 3.48 -15.75 -1.90
CA GLN A 161 2.96 -14.84 -0.88
C GLN A 161 1.54 -14.37 -1.23
N GLU A 162 1.27 -14.07 -2.50
CA GLU A 162 -0.07 -13.72 -2.96
C GLU A 162 -1.06 -14.87 -2.78
N GLN A 163 -0.64 -16.10 -3.09
CA GLN A 163 -1.45 -17.29 -2.84
C GLN A 163 -1.74 -17.45 -1.34
N ALA A 164 -0.74 -17.23 -0.47
CA ALA A 164 -0.91 -17.32 0.97
C ALA A 164 -1.92 -16.29 1.51
N VAL A 165 -1.91 -15.06 0.99
CA VAL A 165 -2.88 -14.01 1.35
C VAL A 165 -4.31 -14.41 0.96
N LYS A 166 -4.49 -15.05 -0.21
CA LYS A 166 -5.80 -15.48 -0.74
C LYS A 166 -6.29 -16.82 -0.18
N THR A 167 -5.52 -17.47 0.70
CA THR A 167 -5.85 -18.82 1.18
C THR A 167 -7.07 -18.78 2.11
N PRO A 168 -8.10 -19.62 1.90
CA PRO A 168 -9.29 -19.64 2.75
C PRO A 168 -8.96 -20.08 4.18
N LEU A 169 -9.65 -19.51 5.16
CA LEU A 169 -9.46 -19.81 6.58
C LEU A 169 -10.27 -21.04 7.03
N PRO A 170 -9.81 -21.83 8.02
CA PRO A 170 -8.53 -21.69 8.73
C PRO A 170 -7.33 -22.16 7.88
N ALA A 171 -6.20 -21.46 7.98
CA ALA A 171 -5.00 -21.74 7.18
C ALA A 171 -3.73 -21.81 8.03
N VAL A 172 -2.79 -22.68 7.63
CA VAL A 172 -1.42 -22.74 8.17
C VAL A 172 -0.46 -22.32 7.06
N ILE A 173 0.22 -21.19 7.26
CA ILE A 173 1.19 -20.64 6.31
C ILE A 173 2.59 -20.89 6.86
N SER A 174 3.39 -21.69 6.14
CA SER A 174 4.76 -22.03 6.51
C SER A 174 5.77 -21.46 5.51
N GLY A 175 6.99 -21.22 5.96
CA GLY A 175 8.06 -20.70 5.10
C GLY A 175 9.37 -20.48 5.86
N ALA A 176 10.49 -20.55 5.13
CA ALA A 176 11.84 -20.37 5.68
C ALA A 176 12.03 -19.00 6.37
N ALA A 177 13.09 -18.84 7.16
CA ALA A 177 13.46 -17.53 7.68
C ALA A 177 13.69 -16.55 6.51
N GLY A 178 13.25 -15.29 6.65
CA GLY A 178 13.37 -14.28 5.60
C GLY A 178 12.35 -14.37 4.45
N SER A 179 11.48 -15.39 4.40
CA SER A 179 10.48 -15.56 3.33
C SER A 179 9.34 -14.51 3.29
N GLY A 180 9.37 -13.50 4.16
CA GLY A 180 8.35 -12.43 4.18
C GLY A 180 7.02 -12.82 4.83
N LYS A 181 7.01 -13.80 5.75
CA LYS A 181 5.79 -14.18 6.52
C LYS A 181 5.11 -12.99 7.21
N SER A 182 5.90 -12.04 7.74
CA SER A 182 5.36 -10.82 8.35
C SER A 182 4.66 -9.92 7.34
N CYS A 183 5.18 -9.82 6.10
CA CYS A 183 4.53 -9.09 5.02
C CYS A 183 3.17 -9.72 4.68
N VAL A 184 3.12 -11.06 4.57
CA VAL A 184 1.88 -11.80 4.34
C VAL A 184 0.88 -11.59 5.48
N ALA A 185 1.33 -11.60 6.73
CA ALA A 185 0.47 -11.35 7.88
C ALA A 185 -0.16 -9.94 7.86
N LEU A 186 0.60 -8.89 7.53
CA LEU A 186 0.05 -7.54 7.36
C LEU A 186 -0.94 -7.47 6.20
N ALA A 187 -0.63 -8.10 5.06
CA ALA A 187 -1.53 -8.12 3.91
C ALA A 187 -2.87 -8.83 4.22
N ILE A 188 -2.83 -9.92 4.99
CA ILE A 188 -4.05 -10.60 5.47
C ILE A 188 -4.86 -9.69 6.39
N LEU A 189 -4.21 -8.96 7.32
CA LEU A 189 -4.90 -8.01 8.20
C LEU A 189 -5.52 -6.86 7.40
N GLU A 190 -4.81 -6.31 6.42
CA GLU A 190 -5.30 -5.25 5.54
C GLU A 190 -6.54 -5.73 4.77
N GLN A 191 -6.46 -6.90 4.13
CA GLN A 191 -7.57 -7.51 3.42
C GLN A 191 -8.77 -7.76 4.35
N ALA A 192 -8.54 -8.29 5.55
CA ALA A 192 -9.61 -8.56 6.51
C ALA A 192 -10.29 -7.27 6.99
N VAL A 193 -9.51 -6.22 7.29
CA VAL A 193 -10.04 -4.91 7.70
C VAL A 193 -10.87 -4.27 6.59
N ASN A 194 -10.41 -4.35 5.34
CA ASN A 194 -11.12 -3.75 4.21
C ASN A 194 -12.42 -4.50 3.86
N GLN A 195 -12.59 -5.74 4.30
CA GLN A 195 -13.84 -6.49 4.12
C GLN A 195 -14.95 -6.07 5.10
N TYR A 196 -14.62 -5.36 6.18
CA TYR A 196 -15.62 -4.88 7.12
C TYR A 196 -16.40 -3.68 6.56
N THR A 197 -17.71 -3.84 6.43
CA THR A 197 -18.64 -2.74 6.14
C THR A 197 -19.03 -1.96 7.40
N GLU A 198 -18.98 -2.63 8.55
CA GLU A 198 -19.30 -2.07 9.87
C GLU A 198 -18.16 -2.31 10.85
N VAL A 199 -18.12 -1.54 11.93
CA VAL A 199 -17.08 -1.69 12.96
C VAL A 199 -17.23 -3.06 13.61
N PRO A 200 -16.18 -3.91 13.61
CA PRO A 200 -16.27 -5.21 14.24
C PRO A 200 -16.47 -5.06 15.75
N GLU A 201 -17.39 -5.86 16.31
CA GLU A 201 -17.61 -5.91 17.76
C GLU A 201 -16.34 -6.35 18.50
N LYS A 202 -15.62 -7.32 17.94
CA LYS A 202 -14.38 -7.88 18.48
C LYS A 202 -13.16 -7.41 17.69
N PRO A 203 -12.01 -7.20 18.36
CA PRO A 203 -10.80 -6.79 17.69
C PRO A 203 -10.24 -7.90 16.78
N LEU A 204 -9.54 -7.51 15.72
CA LEU A 204 -8.70 -8.41 14.95
C LEU A 204 -7.35 -8.51 15.64
N LEU A 205 -6.84 -9.71 15.82
CA LEU A 205 -5.65 -9.95 16.63
C LEU A 205 -4.49 -10.44 15.78
N TYR A 206 -3.35 -9.77 15.92
CA TYR A 206 -2.04 -10.31 15.58
C TYR A 206 -1.31 -10.69 16.86
N VAL A 207 -1.03 -11.98 17.03
CA VAL A 207 -0.35 -12.50 18.22
C VAL A 207 1.02 -13.07 17.84
N THR A 208 2.05 -12.70 18.60
CA THR A 208 3.41 -13.22 18.42
C THR A 208 4.09 -13.47 19.76
N GLN A 209 5.20 -14.23 19.78
CA GLN A 209 5.96 -14.42 21.02
C GLN A 209 6.91 -13.24 21.32
N SER A 210 7.32 -12.49 20.30
CA SER A 210 8.28 -11.40 20.45
C SER A 210 7.58 -10.06 20.67
N ALA A 211 7.78 -9.46 21.85
CA ALA A 211 7.29 -8.09 22.14
C ALA A 211 7.80 -7.08 21.10
N LYS A 212 9.08 -7.18 20.73
CA LYS A 212 9.67 -6.31 19.71
C LYS A 212 8.96 -6.45 18.36
N LEU A 213 8.63 -7.68 17.96
CA LEU A 213 7.92 -7.90 16.70
C LEU A 213 6.48 -7.38 16.76
N ALA A 214 5.79 -7.51 17.90
CA ALA A 214 4.45 -6.92 18.07
C ALA A 214 4.48 -5.40 17.88
N GLU A 215 5.40 -4.71 18.55
CA GLU A 215 5.61 -3.26 18.41
C GLU A 215 5.96 -2.85 16.97
N THR A 216 6.87 -3.60 16.33
CA THR A 216 7.27 -3.33 14.95
C THR A 216 6.10 -3.51 13.98
N MET A 217 5.32 -4.58 14.11
CA MET A 217 4.15 -4.84 13.27
C MET A 217 3.05 -3.79 13.50
N GLN A 218 2.84 -3.35 14.75
CA GLN A 218 1.92 -2.27 15.06
C GLN A 218 2.35 -0.96 14.39
N SER A 219 3.63 -0.61 14.48
CA SER A 219 4.17 0.59 13.84
C SER A 219 4.01 0.55 12.31
N MET A 220 4.23 -0.62 11.69
CA MET A 220 3.99 -0.80 10.26
C MET A 220 2.51 -0.71 9.91
N TRP A 221 1.64 -1.34 10.70
CA TRP A 221 0.19 -1.27 10.51
C TRP A 221 -0.33 0.16 10.54
N LEU A 222 0.11 0.94 11.52
CA LEU A 222 -0.34 2.33 11.68
C LEU A 222 -0.02 3.22 10.48
N GLN A 223 0.96 2.84 9.63
CA GLN A 223 1.32 3.55 8.40
C GLN A 223 0.40 3.23 7.22
N LEU A 224 -0.45 2.19 7.33
CA LEU A 224 -1.35 1.78 6.27
C LEU A 224 -2.65 2.59 6.30
N PRO A 225 -3.24 2.93 5.15
CA PRO A 225 -4.56 3.56 5.09
C PRO A 225 -5.64 2.76 5.83
N ALA A 226 -5.55 1.43 5.78
CA ALA A 226 -6.49 0.52 6.44
C ALA A 226 -6.54 0.75 7.96
N ALA A 227 -5.43 1.09 8.61
CA ALA A 227 -5.40 1.37 10.04
C ALA A 227 -6.21 2.60 10.45
N GLN A 228 -6.49 3.51 9.51
CA GLN A 228 -7.26 4.73 9.75
C GLN A 228 -8.76 4.57 9.51
N THR A 229 -9.20 3.37 9.15
CA THR A 229 -10.63 3.00 9.12
C THR A 229 -11.11 2.67 10.53
N GLU A 230 -12.42 2.73 10.78
CA GLU A 230 -12.95 2.37 12.10
C GLU A 230 -12.70 0.89 12.45
N ALA A 231 -12.75 0.00 11.46
CA ALA A 231 -12.35 -1.40 11.63
C ALA A 231 -10.85 -1.56 11.89
N GLY A 232 -10.00 -0.79 11.19
CA GLY A 232 -8.55 -0.82 11.36
C GLY A 232 -8.06 -0.35 12.74
N LYS A 233 -8.79 0.58 13.37
CA LYS A 233 -8.55 1.00 14.76
C LYS A 233 -8.80 -0.11 15.78
N LYS A 234 -9.53 -1.16 15.41
CA LYS A 234 -9.80 -2.34 16.24
C LYS A 234 -8.75 -3.44 16.09
N VAL A 235 -7.73 -3.27 15.24
CA VAL A 235 -6.63 -4.25 15.14
C VAL A 235 -5.69 -4.10 16.33
N GLN A 236 -5.35 -5.22 16.98
CA GLN A 236 -4.43 -5.27 18.10
C GLN A 236 -3.23 -6.16 17.79
N PHE A 237 -2.06 -5.71 18.23
CA PHE A 237 -0.79 -6.42 18.10
C PHE A 237 -0.32 -6.75 19.51
N LEU A 238 -0.30 -8.03 19.86
CA LEU A 238 -0.08 -8.49 21.23
C LEU A 238 0.95 -9.60 21.28
N THR A 239 1.61 -9.72 22.43
CA THR A 239 2.25 -10.98 22.79
C THR A 239 1.24 -12.00 23.30
N SER A 240 1.58 -13.29 23.26
CA SER A 240 0.76 -14.34 23.88
C SER A 240 0.42 -14.02 25.33
N GLN A 241 1.38 -13.48 26.09
CA GLN A 241 1.18 -13.09 27.49
C GLN A 241 0.25 -11.87 27.64
N GLN A 242 0.39 -10.87 26.77
CA GLN A 242 -0.49 -9.70 26.78
C GLN A 242 -1.93 -10.07 26.44
N PHE A 243 -2.13 -10.93 25.44
CA PHE A 243 -3.44 -11.44 25.06
C PHE A 243 -4.09 -12.21 26.23
N LEU A 244 -3.37 -13.15 26.83
CA LEU A 244 -3.88 -13.89 28.00
C LEU A 244 -4.22 -12.98 29.18
N ALA A 245 -3.40 -11.96 29.45
CA ALA A 245 -3.66 -11.01 30.52
C ALA A 245 -4.90 -10.12 30.29
N GLN A 246 -5.30 -9.92 29.02
CA GLN A 246 -6.52 -9.19 28.66
C GLN A 246 -7.77 -10.06 28.78
N GLU A 247 -7.73 -11.28 28.26
CA GLU A 247 -8.91 -12.15 28.18
C GLU A 247 -9.14 -13.00 29.45
N ALA A 248 -8.08 -13.35 30.17
CA ALA A 248 -8.12 -14.23 31.35
C ALA A 248 -7.54 -13.50 32.57
N THR A 249 -8.31 -12.54 33.09
CA THR A 249 -7.89 -11.69 34.23
C THR A 249 -7.52 -12.49 35.49
N GLU A 250 -8.12 -13.66 35.68
CA GLU A 250 -7.80 -14.63 36.74
C GLU A 250 -6.38 -15.19 36.64
N LEU A 251 -5.78 -15.16 35.44
CA LEU A 251 -4.41 -15.60 35.17
C LEU A 251 -3.38 -14.49 35.34
N LYS A 252 -3.79 -13.23 35.55
CA LYS A 252 -2.89 -12.06 35.62
C LYS A 252 -1.78 -12.18 36.67
N HIS A 253 -2.02 -12.91 37.75
CA HIS A 253 -1.06 -13.16 38.83
C HIS A 253 -0.37 -14.52 38.75
N LYS A 254 -0.67 -15.32 37.72
CA LYS A 254 -0.07 -16.64 37.51
C LYS A 254 1.21 -16.50 36.70
N LYS A 255 2.23 -17.29 37.06
CA LYS A 255 3.50 -17.33 36.34
C LYS A 255 3.42 -18.36 35.22
N ALA A 256 3.66 -17.93 33.98
CA ALA A 256 3.79 -18.84 32.84
C ALA A 256 4.91 -19.85 33.13
N GLN A 257 4.59 -21.13 32.97
CA GLN A 257 5.53 -22.24 33.09
C GLN A 257 6.13 -22.51 31.72
N ASP A 258 7.41 -22.84 31.67
CA ASP A 258 8.08 -23.18 30.43
C ASP A 258 8.00 -24.70 30.12
N LYS A 259 8.68 -25.14 29.06
CA LYS A 259 8.72 -26.56 28.70
C LYS A 259 9.35 -27.41 29.79
N THR A 260 10.37 -26.89 30.48
CA THR A 260 11.05 -27.59 31.57
C THR A 260 10.08 -27.84 32.71
N ASP A 261 9.38 -26.78 33.13
CA ASP A 261 8.37 -26.84 34.18
C ASP A 261 7.27 -27.87 33.81
N PHE A 262 6.77 -27.84 32.57
CA PHE A 262 5.76 -28.78 32.07
C PHE A 262 6.24 -30.23 32.07
N MET A 263 7.51 -30.49 31.70
CA MET A 263 8.06 -31.84 31.70
C MET A 263 8.31 -32.38 33.12
N THR A 264 8.31 -31.51 34.14
CA THR A 264 8.47 -31.87 35.55
C THR A 264 7.16 -31.94 36.35
N TRP A 265 6.03 -31.62 35.72
CA TRP A 265 4.69 -31.62 36.31
C TRP A 265 4.04 -33.00 36.23
#